data_AF-H3ZPU8-F1
#
_entry.id   AF-H3ZPU8-F1
#
_cell.length_a   1.000
_cell.length_b   1.000
_cell.length_c   1.000
_cell.angle_alpha   90.00
_cell.angle_beta   90.00
_cell.angle_gamma   90.00
#
_symmetry.space_group_name_H-M   'P 1'
#
loop_
_entity.id
_entity.type
_entity.pdbx_description
1 polymer ?
#
loop_
_entity_poly.entity_id
_entity_poly.type
_entity_poly.pdbx_seq_one_letter_code
_entity_poly.pdbx_strand_id
1 'polypeptide(L)' 'MLARIVYYKRNSIPEEEIVVVSKVEKALEIARRKLGIEVVGFEVEII' A
#
# COMPACT_ATOMS: atom_id res chain seq x y z
N MET A 1 -9.16 11.67 4.53
CA MET A 1 -8.85 10.50 5.37
C MET A 1 -7.44 10.07 5.07
N LEU A 2 -6.70 9.60 6.07
CA LEU A 2 -5.37 9.05 5.84
C LEU A 2 -5.50 7.53 5.70
N ALA A 3 -4.69 6.97 4.81
CA ALA A 3 -4.51 5.53 4.71
C ALA A 3 -3.01 5.25 4.76
N ARG A 4 -2.61 4.32 5.62
CA ARG A 4 -1.27 3.74 5.60
C ARG A 4 -1.30 2.52 4.71
N ILE A 5 -0.37 2.45 3.76
CA ILE A 5 -0.15 1.30 2.89
C ILE A 5 1.20 0.70 3.27
N VAL A 6 1.22 -0.60 3.58
CA VAL A 6 2.45 -1.34 3.86
C VAL A 6 2.69 -2.29 2.70
N TYR A 7 3.81 -2.16 2.01
CA TYR A 7 4.20 -2.99 0.87
C TYR A 7 5.20 -4.06 1.30
N TYR A 8 4.82 -5.32 1.15
CA TYR A 8 5.71 -6.45 1.38
C TYR A 8 6.57 -6.71 0.16
N LYS A 9 7.90 -6.61 0.31
CA LYS A 9 8.87 -6.85 -0.76
C LYS A 9 9.49 -8.24 -0.64
N ARG A 10 9.84 -8.86 -1.78
CA ARG A 10 10.31 -10.25 -1.83
C ARG A 10 11.68 -10.46 -1.17
N ASN A 11 12.59 -9.51 -1.33
CA ASN A 11 13.99 -9.60 -0.90
C ASN A 11 14.41 -8.38 -0.06
N SER A 12 13.46 -7.66 0.52
CA SER A 12 13.73 -6.44 1.29
C SER A 12 12.71 -6.28 2.42
N ILE A 13 12.99 -5.35 3.32
CA ILE A 13 12.06 -4.96 4.38
C ILE A 13 10.78 -4.35 3.78
N PRO A 14 9.64 -4.45 4.50
CA PRO A 14 8.43 -3.77 4.09
C PRO A 14 8.63 -2.26 3.94
N GLU A 15 7.98 -1.66 2.95
CA GLU A 15 7.97 -0.22 2.74
C GLU A 15 6.61 0.35 3.16
N GLU A 16 6.62 1.42 3.94
CA GLU A 16 5.40 2.10 4.39
C GLU A 16 5.19 3.40 3.60
N GLU A 17 3.96 3.62 3.15
CA GLU A 17 3.54 4.83 2.44
C GLU A 17 2.24 5.36 3.06
N ILE A 18 2.21 6.63 3.46
CA ILE A 18 0.99 7.28 3.96
C ILE A 18 0.42 8.13 2.84
N VAL A 19 -0.84 7.87 2.49
CA VAL A 19 -1.54 8.58 1.42
C VAL A 19 -2.81 9.23 1.93
N VAL A 20 -3.12 10.41 1.38
CA VAL A 20 -4.40 11.08 1.62
C VAL A 20 -5.40 10.59 0.58
N VAL A 21 -6.48 9.97 1.05
CA VAL A 21 -7.55 9.47 0.18
C VAL A 21 -8.93 9.95 0.65
N SER A 22 -9.86 9.99 -0.29
CA SER A 22 -11.27 10.26 -0.01
C SER A 22 -12.06 9.00 0.37
N LYS A 23 -11.59 7.81 -0.06
CA LYS A 23 -12.21 6.49 0.19
C LYS A 23 -11.15 5.40 0.27
N VAL A 24 -11.44 4.32 1.00
CA VAL A 24 -10.56 3.13 1.14
C VAL A 24 -10.23 2.51 -0.22
N GLU A 25 -11.21 2.44 -1.12
CA GLU A 25 -11.08 1.84 -2.45
C GLU A 25 -9.96 2.50 -3.26
N LYS A 26 -9.76 3.81 -3.08
CA LYS A 26 -8.70 4.55 -3.77
C LYS A 26 -7.31 4.21 -3.22
N ALA A 27 -7.19 3.97 -1.91
CA ALA A 27 -5.94 3.47 -1.32
C ALA A 27 -5.62 2.04 -1.81
N LEU A 28 -6.63 1.17 -1.92
CA LEU A 28 -6.48 -0.17 -2.50
C LEU A 28 -6.05 -0.11 -3.97
N GLU A 29 -6.61 0.81 -4.76
CA GLU A 29 -6.20 0.99 -6.16
C GLU A 29 -4.74 1.44 -6.27
N ILE A 30 -4.32 2.42 -5.45
CA ILE A 30 -2.92 2.87 -5.38
C ILE A 30 -2.00 1.70 -4.98
N ALA A 31 -2.39 0.94 -3.96
CA ALA A 31 -1.63 -0.22 -3.49
C ALA A 31 -1.46 -1.29 -4.58
N ARG A 32 -2.53 -1.60 -5.31
CA ARG A 32 -2.50 -2.60 -6.40
C ARG A 32 -1.60 -2.21 -7.56
N ARG A 33 -1.48 -0.92 -7.89
CA ARG A 33 -0.61 -0.46 -8.99
C ARG A 33 0.88 -0.74 -8.74
N LYS A 34 1.28 -0.85 -7.47
CA LYS A 34 2.65 -1.17 -7.08
C LYS A 34 2.92 -2.68 -6.95
N LEU A 35 1.88 -3.54 -7.03
CA LEU A 35 2.09 -4.99 -7.09
C LEU A 35 2.89 -5.35 -8.35
N GLY A 36 3.89 -6.20 -8.20
CA GLY A 36 4.75 -6.55 -9.32
C GLY A 36 5.93 -7.43 -8.91
N ILE A 37 7.05 -7.26 -9.62
CA ILE A 37 8.22 -8.13 -9.48
C ILE A 37 8.85 -8.03 -8.09
N GLU A 38 8.89 -6.82 -7.50
CA GLU A 38 9.46 -6.59 -6.17
C GLU A 38 8.45 -6.69 -5.02
N VAL A 39 7.23 -6.21 -5.24
CA VAL A 39 6.17 -6.15 -4.22
C VAL A 39 5.27 -7.37 -4.35
N VAL A 40 5.30 -8.24 -3.35
CA VAL A 40 4.56 -9.51 -3.32
C VAL A 40 3.18 -9.38 -2.69
N GLY A 41 2.94 -8.32 -1.91
CA GLY A 41 1.69 -8.10 -1.21
C GLY A 41 1.63 -6.69 -0.62
N PHE A 42 0.47 -6.33 -0.12
CA PHE A 42 0.28 -5.09 0.61
C PHE A 42 -0.82 -5.21 1.66
N GLU A 43 -0.77 -4.33 2.65
CA GLU A 43 -1.83 -4.08 3.62
C GLU A 43 -2.23 -2.60 3.59
N VAL A 44 -3.51 -2.32 3.81
CA VAL A 44 -4.03 -0.95 3.88
C VAL A 44 -4.76 -0.79 5.20
N GLU A 45 -4.36 0.22 5.97
CA GLU A 45 -4.96 0.59 7.26
C GLU A 45 -5.46 2.04 7.19
N ILE A 46 -6.63 2.31 7.77
CA ILE A 46 -7.18 3.66 7.87
C ILE A 46 -6.78 4.27 9.20
N ILE A 47 -6.30 5.51 9.14
CA ILE A 47 -5.79 6.30 10.26
C ILE A 47 -6.35 7.72 10.26
#